data_AF-A0A7X7L981-F1
#
_entry.id   AF-A0A7X7L981-F1
#
_cell.length_a   1.000
_cell.length_b   1.000
_cell.length_c   1.000
_cell.angle_alpha   90.00
_cell.angle_beta   90.00
_cell.angle_gamma   90.00
#
_symmetry.space_group_name_H-M   'P 1'
#
loop_
_entity.id
_entity.type
_entity.pdbx_description
1 polymer ?
#
loop_
_entity_poly.entity_id
_entity_poly.type
_entity_poly.pdbx_seq_one_letter_code
_entity_poly.pdbx_strand_id
1 'polypeptide(L)'
;MISLDTLLCEAANGCSNLARHVRAIHAGSGEAAADALRRVRRLAAAFSQAYPEANEVFVVRAPGRVNLIGEHTDYNGLPVMPMAISRDVLIMAAPAAGPVSRAVNTDARFAPREFAIERSIPPFERGDWGNYLKSATQGLVDHWGGSDGLRGVLMAVDGTVPIASGLSSSAAFTIAAALALLHANRRTIEPREFAERMASSDHYVGMASGGMDQAAAILGQTGKALKIDFHPLRVQAVALPADAAIVVCNSRVEAAKAGSARDGYNRRTVECRLAAAVLHARGAGMSKPAPALLGEWLANETNGFDDALRKIDLLLHEGGYPIPELCTALDITAETAAGVYCKTKAGDRYPEPSGGFELKKRARHVITEARRVAQSFELLNRMPKDAARQFGALMNASHQSCRDDYEISCAELDELVSAARKAGAFGARLTGAGFGGCTVNLVPAADVAAFMKAVAGAYYTPRGMADLPDNQFAFSPASGAGVLVT
;
A
#
# COMPACT_ATOMS: atom_id res chain seq x y z
N MET A 1 0.06 21.87 -20.52
CA MET A 1 1.20 22.36 -19.70
C MET A 1 0.99 23.86 -19.54
N ILE A 2 1.40 24.43 -18.41
CA ILE A 2 1.36 25.88 -18.18
C ILE A 2 2.77 26.42 -17.98
N SER A 3 2.95 27.73 -18.17
CA SER A 3 4.25 28.33 -17.85
C SER A 3 4.50 28.27 -16.35
N LEU A 4 5.76 28.03 -15.98
CA LEU A 4 6.20 28.00 -14.59
C LEU A 4 5.83 29.29 -13.83
N ASP A 5 5.98 30.46 -14.46
CA ASP A 5 5.59 31.74 -13.88
C ASP A 5 4.09 31.83 -13.60
N THR A 6 3.26 31.29 -14.51
CA THR A 6 1.81 31.21 -14.31
C THR A 6 1.49 30.33 -13.12
N LEU A 7 2.13 29.15 -13.01
CA LEU A 7 1.94 28.25 -11.87
C LEU A 7 2.33 28.90 -10.55
N LEU A 8 3.46 29.62 -10.51
CA LEU A 8 3.92 30.36 -9.34
C LEU A 8 2.94 31.47 -8.93
N CYS A 9 2.41 32.20 -9.90
CA CYS A 9 1.37 33.21 -9.69
C CYS A 9 0.08 32.57 -9.14
N GLU A 10 -0.36 31.44 -9.71
CA GLU A 10 -1.51 30.70 -9.21
C GLU A 10 -1.30 30.14 -7.80
N ALA A 11 -0.09 29.68 -7.48
CA ALA A 11 0.25 29.20 -6.15
C ALA A 11 0.33 30.33 -5.12
N ALA A 12 0.70 31.55 -5.54
CA ALA A 12 0.72 32.75 -4.69
C ALA A 12 -0.70 33.25 -4.37
N ASN A 13 -1.58 33.24 -5.37
CA ASN A 13 -2.93 33.78 -5.29
C ASN A 13 -3.93 32.68 -4.88
N GLY A 14 -4.32 32.61 -3.60
CA GLY A 14 -5.19 31.58 -3.02
C GLY A 14 -6.61 31.41 -3.61
N CYS A 15 -6.94 32.14 -4.68
CA CYS A 15 -8.19 32.09 -5.45
C CYS A 15 -8.04 31.49 -6.87
N SER A 16 -6.88 30.90 -7.20
CA SER A 16 -6.61 30.26 -8.50
C SER A 16 -7.36 28.94 -8.72
N ASN A 17 -7.36 28.45 -9.98
CA ASN A 17 -7.86 27.12 -10.34
C ASN A 17 -7.09 26.02 -9.60
N LEU A 18 -5.76 26.14 -9.50
CA LEU A 18 -4.91 25.29 -8.66
C LEU A 18 -5.41 25.26 -7.21
N ALA A 19 -5.65 26.42 -6.59
CA ALA A 19 -6.12 26.47 -5.19
C ALA A 19 -7.50 25.82 -5.01
N ARG A 20 -8.39 25.92 -6.00
CA ARG A 20 -9.70 25.21 -5.98
C ARG A 20 -9.52 23.69 -6.09
N HIS A 21 -8.66 23.23 -7.00
CA HIS A 21 -8.39 21.81 -7.21
C HIS A 21 -7.75 21.17 -5.98
N VAL A 22 -6.74 21.85 -5.41
CA VAL A 22 -6.07 21.44 -4.17
C VAL A 22 -7.07 21.36 -3.00
N ARG A 23 -7.97 22.33 -2.85
CA ARG A 23 -9.02 22.28 -1.81
C ARG A 23 -9.97 21.09 -1.98
N ALA A 24 -10.37 20.77 -3.21
CA ALA A 24 -11.25 19.64 -3.48
C ALA A 24 -10.61 18.29 -3.10
N ILE A 25 -9.30 18.16 -3.33
CA ILE A 25 -8.51 16.96 -3.01
C ILE A 25 -8.40 16.74 -1.50
N HIS A 26 -8.20 17.81 -0.73
CA HIS A 26 -8.06 17.75 0.73
C HIS A 26 -9.38 17.93 1.48
N ALA A 27 -10.51 17.57 0.85
CA ALA A 27 -11.85 17.63 1.44
C ALA A 27 -12.20 18.99 2.09
N GLY A 28 -11.68 20.10 1.55
CA GLY A 28 -11.95 21.44 2.05
C GLY A 28 -11.12 21.90 3.26
N SER A 29 -10.13 21.13 3.72
CA SER A 29 -9.21 21.59 4.79
C SER A 29 -8.35 22.76 4.30
N GLY A 30 -8.56 23.94 4.89
CA GLY A 30 -7.82 25.17 4.54
C GLY A 30 -6.32 25.07 4.82
N GLU A 31 -5.93 24.40 5.91
CA GLU A 31 -4.53 24.22 6.29
C GLU A 31 -3.81 23.23 5.35
N ALA A 32 -4.44 22.09 5.05
CA ALA A 32 -3.88 21.12 4.11
C ALA A 32 -3.73 21.71 2.70
N ALA A 33 -4.71 22.53 2.27
CA ALA A 33 -4.61 23.22 1.00
C ALA A 33 -3.48 24.26 0.98
N ALA A 34 -3.31 25.02 2.05
CA ALA A 34 -2.20 25.96 2.18
C ALA A 34 -0.83 25.25 2.16
N ASP A 35 -0.73 24.08 2.80
CA ASP A 35 0.48 23.27 2.79
C ASP A 35 0.84 22.74 1.39
N ALA A 36 -0.13 22.18 0.68
CA ALA A 36 0.05 21.75 -0.69
C ALA A 36 0.53 22.90 -1.60
N LEU A 37 -0.02 24.11 -1.47
CA LEU A 37 0.45 25.28 -2.23
C LEU A 37 1.90 25.67 -1.87
N ARG A 38 2.31 25.58 -0.60
CA ARG A 38 3.72 25.79 -0.20
C ARG A 38 4.64 24.76 -0.84
N ARG A 39 4.22 23.49 -0.88
CA ARG A 39 4.97 22.40 -1.52
C ARG A 39 5.12 22.63 -3.02
N VAL A 40 4.07 23.10 -3.72
CA VAL A 40 4.16 23.49 -5.14
C VAL A 40 5.21 24.58 -5.38
N ARG A 41 5.30 25.59 -4.50
CA ARG A 41 6.34 26.64 -4.62
C ARG A 41 7.75 26.09 -4.40
N ARG A 42 7.93 25.17 -3.44
CA ARG A 42 9.21 24.48 -3.21
C ARG A 42 9.61 23.65 -4.42
N LEU A 43 8.66 22.91 -4.99
CA LEU A 43 8.85 22.14 -6.23
C LEU A 43 9.26 23.05 -7.39
N ALA A 44 8.59 24.19 -7.57
CA ALA A 44 8.94 25.15 -8.61
C ALA A 44 10.38 25.65 -8.48
N ALA A 45 10.81 26.00 -7.26
CA ALA A 45 12.19 26.42 -7.01
C ALA A 45 13.21 25.30 -7.35
N ALA A 46 12.97 24.09 -6.86
CA ALA A 46 13.84 22.93 -7.13
C ALA A 46 13.88 22.58 -8.64
N PHE A 47 12.73 22.63 -9.31
CA PHE A 47 12.60 22.34 -10.73
C PHE A 47 13.35 23.37 -11.58
N SER A 48 13.14 24.66 -11.32
CA SER A 48 13.80 25.76 -12.05
C SER A 48 15.33 25.70 -11.92
N GLN A 49 15.80 25.35 -10.72
CA GLN A 49 17.23 25.20 -10.46
C GLN A 49 17.82 24.01 -11.20
N ALA A 50 17.11 22.88 -11.26
CA ALA A 50 17.60 21.66 -11.89
C ALA A 50 17.47 21.68 -13.43
N TYR A 51 16.44 22.34 -13.96
CA TYR A 51 16.04 22.31 -15.36
C TYR A 51 15.73 23.73 -15.90
N PRO A 52 16.69 24.66 -15.91
CA PRO A 52 16.47 26.04 -16.38
C PRO A 52 16.03 26.12 -17.85
N GLU A 53 16.20 25.05 -18.63
CA GLU A 53 15.75 24.92 -20.01
C GLU A 53 14.25 24.66 -20.16
N ALA A 54 13.55 24.23 -19.10
CA ALA A 54 12.17 23.75 -19.15
C ALA A 54 11.19 24.77 -18.55
N ASN A 55 10.39 25.42 -19.40
CA ASN A 55 9.46 26.48 -18.99
C ASN A 55 7.97 26.07 -18.97
N GLU A 56 7.61 24.99 -19.67
CA GLU A 56 6.26 24.42 -19.65
C GLU A 56 6.22 23.22 -18.72
N VAL A 57 5.41 23.32 -17.66
CA VAL A 57 5.34 22.30 -16.61
C VAL A 57 3.91 21.83 -16.39
N PHE A 58 3.79 20.70 -15.71
CA PHE A 58 2.56 20.19 -15.15
C PHE A 58 2.84 19.58 -13.78
N VAL A 59 1.79 19.42 -12.97
CA VAL A 59 1.92 18.83 -11.62
C VAL A 59 1.05 17.60 -11.52
N VAL A 60 1.61 16.49 -11.06
CA VAL A 60 0.88 15.26 -10.75
C VAL A 60 0.93 14.95 -9.26
N ARG A 61 -0.07 14.21 -8.81
CA ARG A 61 -0.22 13.78 -7.42
C ARG A 61 -0.56 12.31 -7.38
N ALA A 62 -0.01 11.59 -6.40
CA ALA A 62 -0.55 10.32 -5.96
C ALA A 62 -0.54 10.22 -4.42
N PRO A 63 -1.67 9.87 -3.79
CA PRO A 63 -1.75 9.75 -2.34
C PRO A 63 -1.08 8.47 -1.82
N GLY A 64 -0.66 8.49 -0.57
CA GLY A 64 -0.46 7.27 0.20
C GLY A 64 -1.81 6.62 0.54
N ARG A 65 -1.78 5.51 1.28
CA ARG A 65 -3.00 4.80 1.69
C ARG A 65 -2.85 4.17 3.07
N VAL A 66 -3.97 4.03 3.77
CA VAL A 66 -4.06 3.19 4.96
C VAL A 66 -4.98 2.01 4.68
N ASN A 67 -4.67 0.85 5.24
CA ASN A 67 -5.54 -0.31 5.16
C ASN A 67 -6.38 -0.42 6.43
N LEU A 68 -7.71 -0.28 6.31
CA LEU A 68 -8.58 -0.31 7.50
C LEU A 68 -8.78 -1.72 8.03
N ILE A 69 -8.80 -2.71 7.14
CA ILE A 69 -8.92 -4.14 7.43
C ILE A 69 -8.67 -4.95 6.14
N GLY A 70 -8.19 -6.19 6.25
CA GLY A 70 -7.76 -6.96 5.07
C GLY A 70 -6.24 -7.00 4.93
N GLU A 71 -5.47 -7.20 6.00
CA GLU A 71 -4.02 -7.31 5.84
C GLU A 71 -3.64 -8.65 5.22
N HIS A 72 -2.69 -8.64 4.28
CA HIS A 72 -2.13 -9.84 3.66
C HIS A 72 -3.15 -10.77 2.96
N THR A 73 -4.32 -10.26 2.60
CA THR A 73 -5.32 -10.95 1.77
C THR A 73 -5.18 -10.62 0.29
N ASP A 74 -4.60 -9.48 -0.07
CA ASP A 74 -4.50 -8.97 -1.45
C ASP A 74 -3.69 -9.89 -2.38
N TYR A 75 -2.48 -10.27 -1.99
CA TYR A 75 -1.67 -11.23 -2.76
C TYR A 75 -2.19 -12.68 -2.67
N ASN A 76 -3.22 -12.93 -1.86
CA ASN A 76 -3.97 -14.17 -1.82
C ASN A 76 -5.23 -14.13 -2.69
N GLY A 77 -5.44 -13.06 -3.46
CA GLY A 77 -6.60 -12.90 -4.35
C GLY A 77 -7.90 -12.62 -3.60
N LEU A 78 -7.82 -12.13 -2.36
CA LEU A 78 -8.96 -11.90 -1.48
C LEU A 78 -9.11 -10.40 -1.17
N PRO A 79 -10.32 -9.93 -0.84
CA PRO A 79 -10.60 -8.51 -0.77
C PRO A 79 -9.89 -7.82 0.40
N VAL A 80 -9.71 -6.51 0.24
CA VAL A 80 -9.16 -5.57 1.22
C VAL A 80 -10.06 -4.35 1.36
N MET A 81 -9.91 -3.59 2.44
CA MET A 81 -10.65 -2.33 2.62
C MET A 81 -9.76 -1.13 3.00
N PRO A 82 -8.94 -0.62 2.08
CA PRO A 82 -8.12 0.57 2.29
C PRO A 82 -8.88 1.88 2.02
N MET A 83 -8.18 2.99 2.28
CA MET A 83 -8.54 4.31 1.77
C MET A 83 -7.29 5.13 1.46
N ALA A 84 -7.38 6.02 0.46
CA ALA A 84 -6.34 6.99 0.18
C ALA A 84 -6.27 8.06 1.29
N ILE A 85 -5.07 8.47 1.66
CA ILE A 85 -4.84 9.49 2.70
C ILE A 85 -4.55 10.86 2.08
N SER A 86 -4.69 11.92 2.87
CA SER A 86 -4.42 13.29 2.40
C SER A 86 -2.93 13.59 2.16
N ARG A 87 -2.03 12.78 2.75
CA ARG A 87 -0.59 12.82 2.48
C ARG A 87 -0.27 12.13 1.16
N ASP A 88 0.63 12.72 0.39
CA ASP A 88 0.85 12.34 -1.00
C ASP A 88 2.28 12.59 -1.46
N VAL A 89 2.56 12.15 -2.68
CA VAL A 89 3.71 12.55 -3.48
C VAL A 89 3.23 13.51 -4.56
N LEU A 90 3.85 14.68 -4.61
CA LEU A 90 3.69 15.66 -5.68
C LEU A 90 4.93 15.63 -6.57
N ILE A 91 4.70 15.64 -7.88
CA ILE A 91 5.77 15.75 -8.87
C ILE A 91 5.45 16.91 -9.79
N MET A 92 6.36 17.88 -9.85
CA MET A 92 6.39 18.86 -10.94
C MET A 92 7.24 18.28 -12.06
N ALA A 93 6.70 18.29 -13.28
CA ALA A 93 7.33 17.63 -14.40
C ALA A 93 7.22 18.40 -15.72
N ALA A 94 8.17 18.10 -16.62
CA ALA A 94 8.12 18.48 -18.03
C ALA A 94 8.61 17.31 -18.91
N PRO A 95 8.15 17.18 -20.16
CA PRO A 95 8.70 16.20 -21.10
C PRO A 95 10.18 16.51 -21.38
N ALA A 96 11.03 15.48 -21.35
CA ALA A 96 12.41 15.62 -21.82
C ALA A 96 12.47 15.65 -23.35
N ALA A 97 13.57 16.19 -23.91
CA ALA A 97 13.79 16.25 -25.35
C ALA A 97 14.06 14.87 -25.98
N GLY A 98 14.53 13.91 -25.18
CA GLY A 98 14.85 12.53 -25.62
C GLY A 98 14.36 11.49 -24.62
N PRO A 99 14.82 10.24 -24.70
CA PRO A 99 14.34 9.13 -23.89
C PRO A 99 14.93 9.11 -22.47
N VAL A 100 15.64 10.15 -22.03
CA VAL A 100 16.31 10.17 -20.72
C VAL A 100 15.40 10.84 -19.69
N SER A 101 15.09 10.10 -18.62
CA SER A 101 14.35 10.63 -17.48
C SER A 101 15.31 11.09 -16.39
N ARG A 102 15.03 12.24 -15.79
CA ARG A 102 15.84 12.88 -14.75
C ARG A 102 14.94 13.25 -13.58
N ALA A 103 15.38 12.98 -12.36
CA ALA A 103 14.62 13.29 -11.16
C ALA A 103 15.51 13.93 -10.09
N VAL A 104 15.04 15.04 -9.53
CA VAL A 104 15.54 15.65 -8.31
C VAL A 104 14.48 15.57 -7.22
N ASN A 105 14.91 15.60 -5.96
CA ASN A 105 14.02 15.58 -4.80
C ASN A 105 14.23 16.85 -3.97
N THR A 106 13.15 17.37 -3.39
CA THR A 106 13.24 18.52 -2.47
C THR A 106 13.89 18.14 -1.13
N ASP A 107 13.95 16.85 -0.81
CA ASP A 107 14.66 16.32 0.34
C ASP A 107 16.05 15.82 -0.08
N ALA A 108 17.09 16.45 0.49
CA ALA A 108 18.48 16.21 0.16
C ALA A 108 18.96 14.77 0.47
N ARG A 109 18.20 13.99 1.26
CA ARG A 109 18.49 12.56 1.48
C ARG A 109 18.38 11.73 0.20
N PHE A 110 17.62 12.20 -0.79
CA PHE A 110 17.43 11.52 -2.08
C PHE A 110 18.24 12.21 -3.17
N ALA A 111 19.45 11.69 -3.41
CA ALA A 111 20.34 12.21 -4.44
C ALA A 111 19.67 12.15 -5.84
N PRO A 112 19.99 13.09 -6.75
CA PRO A 112 19.47 13.10 -8.11
C PRO A 112 19.71 11.79 -8.86
N ARG A 113 18.77 11.43 -9.74
CA ARG A 113 18.83 10.21 -10.56
C ARG A 113 18.53 10.49 -12.02
N GLU A 114 19.18 9.73 -12.89
CA GLU A 114 19.02 9.79 -14.33
C GLU A 114 19.12 8.38 -14.93
N PHE A 115 18.30 8.08 -15.94
CA PHE A 115 18.38 6.85 -16.72
C PHE A 115 17.69 6.99 -18.07
N ALA A 116 18.13 6.20 -19.05
CA ALA A 116 17.48 6.08 -20.35
C ALA A 116 16.26 5.14 -20.29
N ILE A 117 15.20 5.49 -21.00
CA ILE A 117 14.06 4.61 -21.25
C ILE A 117 14.48 3.62 -22.35
N GLU A 118 14.55 2.35 -21.97
CA GLU A 118 14.94 1.24 -22.83
C GLU A 118 13.92 0.11 -22.68
N ARG A 119 13.99 -0.90 -23.57
CA ARG A 119 13.13 -2.10 -23.48
C ARG A 119 13.29 -2.85 -22.16
N SER A 120 14.51 -2.87 -21.62
CA SER A 120 14.85 -3.52 -20.35
C SER A 120 15.74 -2.58 -19.55
N ILE A 121 15.15 -1.89 -18.58
CA ILE A 121 15.85 -0.85 -17.81
C ILE A 121 16.66 -1.52 -16.69
N PRO A 122 17.99 -1.35 -16.64
CA PRO A 122 18.81 -1.92 -15.57
C PRO A 122 18.54 -1.21 -14.22
N PRO A 123 18.44 -1.95 -13.10
CA PRO A 123 18.20 -1.33 -11.79
C PRO A 123 19.43 -0.54 -11.31
N PHE A 124 19.21 0.45 -10.44
CA PHE A 124 20.25 0.99 -9.58
C PHE A 124 20.58 0.02 -8.43
N GLU A 125 21.50 0.40 -7.55
CA GLU A 125 21.77 -0.35 -6.33
C GLU A 125 20.49 -0.63 -5.52
N ARG A 126 20.47 -1.77 -4.83
CA ARG A 126 19.31 -2.20 -4.05
C ARG A 126 19.00 -1.16 -2.96
N GLY A 127 17.73 -0.75 -2.88
CA GLY A 127 17.27 0.26 -1.93
C GLY A 127 17.31 1.70 -2.47
N ASP A 128 17.90 1.93 -3.65
CA ASP A 128 17.88 3.24 -4.29
C ASP A 128 16.46 3.69 -4.64
N TRP A 129 16.09 4.91 -4.28
CA TRP A 129 14.76 5.46 -4.54
C TRP A 129 14.44 5.57 -6.03
N GLY A 130 15.44 5.75 -6.89
CA GLY A 130 15.30 5.79 -8.34
C GLY A 130 14.76 4.48 -8.92
N ASN A 131 14.86 3.36 -8.20
CA ASN A 131 14.28 2.09 -8.64
C ASN A 131 12.75 2.09 -8.65
N TYR A 132 12.08 2.90 -7.83
CA TYR A 132 10.62 3.06 -7.90
C TYR A 132 10.19 3.79 -9.17
N LEU A 133 10.97 4.78 -9.59
CA LEU A 133 10.78 5.46 -10.87
C LEU A 133 11.07 4.51 -12.05
N LYS A 134 12.16 3.73 -12.00
CA LYS A 134 12.45 2.72 -13.03
C LYS A 134 11.38 1.63 -13.11
N SER A 135 10.84 1.19 -11.97
CA SER A 135 9.71 0.27 -11.88
C SER A 135 8.47 0.83 -12.57
N ALA A 136 8.14 2.11 -12.32
CA ALA A 136 7.06 2.82 -12.99
C ALA A 136 7.25 2.84 -14.52
N THR A 137 8.45 3.22 -14.98
CA THR A 137 8.80 3.26 -16.40
C THR A 137 8.75 1.90 -17.06
N GLN A 138 9.36 0.88 -16.44
CA GLN A 138 9.38 -0.49 -16.97
C GLN A 138 7.96 -1.02 -17.13
N GLY A 139 7.09 -0.82 -16.12
CA GLY A 139 5.68 -1.22 -16.20
C GLY A 139 4.92 -0.58 -17.36
N LEU A 140 5.23 0.68 -17.72
CA LEU A 140 4.65 1.35 -18.88
C LEU A 140 5.25 0.88 -20.20
N VAL A 141 6.57 0.66 -20.26
CA VAL A 141 7.26 0.10 -21.43
C VAL A 141 6.71 -1.29 -21.77
N ASP A 142 6.54 -2.15 -20.77
CA ASP A 142 5.97 -3.48 -20.93
C ASP A 142 4.52 -3.40 -21.43
N HIS A 143 3.72 -2.48 -20.88
CA HIS A 143 2.34 -2.25 -21.33
C HIS A 143 2.26 -1.75 -22.78
N TRP A 144 3.20 -0.90 -23.21
CA TRP A 144 3.25 -0.38 -24.58
C TRP A 144 3.95 -1.31 -25.57
N GLY A 145 4.58 -2.39 -25.10
CA GLY A 145 5.30 -3.35 -25.93
C GLY A 145 6.65 -2.86 -26.45
N GLY A 146 7.18 -1.75 -25.94
CA GLY A 146 8.47 -1.19 -26.40
C GLY A 146 8.75 0.23 -25.91
N SER A 147 9.98 0.68 -26.13
CA SER A 147 10.48 2.00 -25.73
C SER A 147 10.59 3.03 -26.86
N ASP A 148 10.26 2.64 -28.09
CA ASP A 148 10.50 3.45 -29.28
C ASP A 148 9.66 4.73 -29.30
N GLY A 149 10.33 5.87 -29.54
CA GLY A 149 9.69 7.18 -29.60
C GLY A 149 9.19 7.72 -28.25
N LEU A 150 9.47 7.03 -27.13
CA LEU A 150 9.13 7.53 -25.81
C LEU A 150 10.06 8.66 -25.40
N ARG A 151 9.46 9.71 -24.83
CA ARG A 151 10.17 10.79 -24.16
C ARG A 151 10.34 10.45 -22.70
N GLY A 152 11.53 10.75 -22.19
CA GLY A 152 11.78 10.84 -20.77
C GLY A 152 11.01 11.99 -20.15
N VAL A 153 11.15 12.11 -18.84
CA VAL A 153 10.52 13.18 -18.06
C VAL A 153 11.54 13.80 -17.12
N LEU A 154 11.53 15.13 -17.03
CA LEU A 154 12.26 15.90 -16.04
C LEU A 154 11.35 16.08 -14.83
N MET A 155 11.81 15.79 -13.62
CA MET A 155 10.96 15.75 -12.43
C MET A 155 11.61 16.41 -11.21
N ALA A 156 10.84 17.24 -10.51
CA ALA A 156 11.10 17.59 -9.12
C ALA A 156 10.04 16.90 -8.25
N VAL A 157 10.47 16.22 -7.18
CA VAL A 157 9.63 15.37 -6.33
C VAL A 157 9.60 15.89 -4.89
N ASP A 158 8.41 15.97 -4.29
CA ASP A 158 8.18 16.31 -2.87
C ASP A 158 7.10 15.38 -2.30
N GLY A 159 7.39 14.69 -1.19
CA GLY A 159 6.47 13.72 -0.58
C GLY A 159 6.31 13.91 0.91
N THR A 160 5.07 13.77 1.41
CA THR A 160 4.74 13.88 2.85
C THR A 160 4.26 12.58 3.48
N VAL A 161 4.13 11.52 2.68
CA VAL A 161 3.77 10.18 3.19
C VAL A 161 4.95 9.65 4.02
N PRO A 162 4.76 9.34 5.32
CA PRO A 162 5.83 8.82 6.15
C PRO A 162 6.45 7.57 5.52
N ILE A 163 7.77 7.55 5.40
CA ILE A 163 8.51 6.47 4.73
C ILE A 163 8.60 5.26 5.65
N ALA A 164 8.64 4.05 5.07
CA ALA A 164 8.81 2.78 5.80
C ALA A 164 7.82 2.59 6.96
N SER A 165 6.62 3.14 6.83
CA SER A 165 5.64 3.26 7.90
C SER A 165 4.37 2.44 7.67
N GLY A 166 4.32 1.65 6.60
CA GLY A 166 3.10 0.93 6.20
C GLY A 166 2.04 1.78 5.49
N LEU A 167 2.36 3.03 5.08
CA LEU A 167 1.44 3.97 4.43
C LEU A 167 1.62 4.11 2.91
N SER A 168 2.42 3.23 2.30
CA SER A 168 2.63 3.13 0.85
C SER A 168 3.24 4.35 0.16
N SER A 169 4.22 5.00 0.79
CA SER A 169 5.00 6.06 0.15
C SER A 169 5.66 5.62 -1.17
N SER A 170 6.09 4.35 -1.25
CA SER A 170 6.67 3.77 -2.47
C SER A 170 5.67 3.71 -3.62
N ALA A 171 4.45 3.21 -3.35
CA ALA A 171 3.43 3.06 -4.39
C ALA A 171 2.93 4.44 -4.85
N ALA A 172 2.77 5.39 -3.91
CA ALA A 172 2.47 6.77 -4.23
C ALA A 172 3.52 7.36 -5.19
N PHE A 173 4.81 7.18 -4.90
CA PHE A 173 5.86 7.68 -5.79
C PHE A 173 5.85 6.98 -7.17
N THR A 174 5.77 5.65 -7.22
CA THR A 174 5.69 4.88 -8.47
C THR A 174 4.51 5.35 -9.33
N ILE A 175 3.33 5.54 -8.74
CA ILE A 175 2.13 5.98 -9.46
C ILE A 175 2.26 7.41 -9.96
N ALA A 176 2.76 8.34 -9.12
CA ALA A 176 2.98 9.72 -9.54
C ALA A 176 3.98 9.79 -10.70
N ALA A 177 5.07 9.01 -10.64
CA ALA A 177 6.06 8.92 -11.70
C ALA A 177 5.46 8.36 -13.00
N ALA A 178 4.67 7.29 -12.93
CA ALA A 178 3.98 6.74 -14.09
C ALA A 178 2.97 7.71 -14.70
N LEU A 179 2.21 8.45 -13.87
CA LEU A 179 1.31 9.51 -14.35
C LEU A 179 2.09 10.62 -15.05
N ALA A 180 3.27 10.99 -14.56
CA ALA A 180 4.13 11.98 -15.21
C ALA A 180 4.61 11.49 -16.59
N LEU A 181 5.00 10.23 -16.70
CA LEU A 181 5.40 9.61 -17.97
C LEU A 181 4.24 9.49 -18.96
N LEU A 182 3.05 9.09 -18.49
CA LEU A 182 1.82 9.04 -19.29
C LEU A 182 1.49 10.42 -19.87
N HIS A 183 1.48 11.45 -19.02
CA HIS A 183 1.18 12.83 -19.44
C HIS A 183 2.26 13.37 -20.38
N ALA A 184 3.54 13.16 -20.06
CA ALA A 184 4.67 13.57 -20.90
C ALA A 184 4.65 12.89 -22.28
N ASN A 185 4.09 11.68 -22.41
CA ASN A 185 3.98 10.97 -23.68
C ASN A 185 2.61 11.10 -24.34
N ARG A 186 1.69 11.90 -23.77
CA ARG A 186 0.31 12.08 -24.25
C ARG A 186 -0.43 10.74 -24.42
N ARG A 187 -0.20 9.82 -23.50
CA ARG A 187 -0.84 8.49 -23.45
C ARG A 187 -1.73 8.41 -22.22
N THR A 188 -2.75 7.56 -22.31
CA THR A 188 -3.71 7.30 -21.23
C THR A 188 -3.90 5.80 -21.07
N ILE A 189 -4.13 5.35 -19.83
CA ILE A 189 -4.51 3.98 -19.50
C ILE A 189 -5.77 4.07 -18.65
N GLU A 190 -6.72 3.15 -18.86
CA GLU A 190 -7.92 3.08 -18.01
C GLU A 190 -7.50 2.88 -16.54
N PRO A 191 -8.12 3.59 -15.56
CA PRO A 191 -7.64 3.57 -14.18
C PRO A 191 -7.49 2.19 -13.51
N ARG A 192 -8.36 1.22 -13.78
CA ARG A 192 -8.23 -0.14 -13.23
C ARG A 192 -7.11 -0.90 -13.89
N GLU A 193 -7.01 -0.84 -15.22
CA GLU A 193 -5.85 -1.41 -15.92
C GLU A 193 -4.55 -0.76 -15.41
N PHE A 194 -4.53 0.56 -15.23
CA PHE A 194 -3.37 1.27 -14.72
C PHE A 194 -2.96 0.76 -13.32
N ALA A 195 -3.92 0.53 -12.43
CA ALA A 195 -3.66 -0.05 -11.12
C ALA A 195 -3.08 -1.48 -11.22
N GLU A 196 -3.61 -2.33 -12.10
CA GLU A 196 -3.09 -3.68 -12.34
C GLU A 196 -1.66 -3.65 -12.91
N ARG A 197 -1.37 -2.76 -13.87
CA ARG A 197 -0.02 -2.60 -14.42
C ARG A 197 0.98 -2.14 -13.36
N MET A 198 0.62 -1.13 -12.58
CA MET A 198 1.50 -0.64 -11.50
C MET A 198 1.72 -1.69 -10.42
N ALA A 199 0.68 -2.44 -10.04
CA ALA A 199 0.83 -3.57 -9.12
C ALA A 199 1.77 -4.64 -9.68
N SER A 200 1.65 -4.95 -10.97
CA SER A 200 2.53 -5.91 -11.61
C SER A 200 3.99 -5.46 -11.62
N SER A 201 4.27 -4.14 -11.65
CA SER A 201 5.64 -3.60 -11.74
C SER A 201 6.47 -3.67 -10.45
N ASP A 202 5.85 -3.95 -9.29
CA ASP A 202 6.53 -4.03 -7.99
C ASP A 202 7.58 -5.15 -7.91
N HIS A 203 7.49 -6.17 -8.79
CA HIS A 203 8.52 -7.21 -8.88
C HIS A 203 9.90 -6.62 -9.23
N TYR A 204 9.94 -5.48 -9.94
CA TYR A 204 11.17 -4.78 -10.31
C TYR A 204 11.98 -4.38 -9.07
N VAL A 205 11.30 -4.05 -7.96
CA VAL A 205 11.95 -3.72 -6.67
C VAL A 205 12.04 -4.92 -5.72
N GLY A 206 11.75 -6.13 -6.21
CA GLY A 206 11.89 -7.38 -5.47
C GLY A 206 10.76 -7.67 -4.47
N MET A 207 9.62 -6.97 -4.57
CA MET A 207 8.46 -7.18 -3.70
C MET A 207 7.45 -8.12 -4.35
N ALA A 208 6.89 -9.05 -3.56
CA ALA A 208 5.77 -9.91 -3.96
C ALA A 208 4.44 -9.35 -3.42
N SER A 209 4.21 -8.05 -3.57
CA SER A 209 2.98 -7.35 -3.15
C SER A 209 1.76 -7.78 -3.97
N GLY A 210 0.58 -7.59 -3.40
CA GLY A 210 -0.67 -7.61 -4.16
C GLY A 210 -0.92 -6.25 -4.84
N GLY A 211 -2.18 -5.97 -5.18
CA GLY A 211 -2.57 -4.74 -5.88
C GLY A 211 -3.24 -3.68 -5.02
N MET A 212 -3.29 -3.87 -3.69
CA MET A 212 -4.02 -2.98 -2.78
C MET A 212 -3.53 -1.54 -2.86
N ASP A 213 -2.21 -1.34 -2.73
CA ASP A 213 -1.61 -0.01 -2.59
C ASP A 213 -1.88 0.83 -3.83
N GLN A 214 -1.66 0.24 -5.00
CA GLN A 214 -1.81 0.89 -6.28
C GLN A 214 -3.27 1.19 -6.56
N ALA A 215 -4.17 0.22 -6.36
CA ALA A 215 -5.59 0.41 -6.56
C ALA A 215 -6.15 1.48 -5.60
N ALA A 216 -5.76 1.48 -4.32
CA ALA A 216 -6.21 2.49 -3.37
C ALA A 216 -5.72 3.90 -3.73
N ALA A 217 -4.45 4.03 -4.14
CA ALA A 217 -3.87 5.31 -4.50
C ALA A 217 -4.44 5.86 -5.82
N ILE A 218 -4.76 5.02 -6.81
CA ILE A 218 -5.32 5.44 -8.10
C ILE A 218 -6.83 5.68 -8.01
N LEU A 219 -7.58 4.78 -7.36
CA LEU A 219 -9.05 4.75 -7.38
C LEU A 219 -9.68 5.38 -6.12
N GLY A 220 -8.87 6.02 -5.27
CA GLY A 220 -9.29 6.73 -4.06
C GLY A 220 -10.45 7.71 -4.30
N GLN A 221 -11.37 7.79 -3.35
CA GLN A 221 -12.52 8.70 -3.39
C GLN A 221 -12.59 9.52 -2.11
N THR A 222 -12.77 10.84 -2.26
CA THR A 222 -12.91 11.75 -1.13
C THR A 222 -14.05 11.31 -0.22
N GLY A 223 -13.77 11.19 1.08
CA GLY A 223 -14.74 10.82 2.11
C GLY A 223 -15.14 9.34 2.14
N LYS A 224 -14.54 8.45 1.33
CA LYS A 224 -14.89 7.02 1.30
C LYS A 224 -13.69 6.09 1.46
N ALA A 225 -13.92 4.97 2.13
CA ALA A 225 -13.08 3.78 2.03
C ALA A 225 -13.46 2.95 0.80
N LEU A 226 -12.59 2.04 0.39
CA LEU A 226 -12.76 1.23 -0.81
C LEU A 226 -12.71 -0.24 -0.42
N LYS A 227 -13.75 -1.01 -0.70
CA LYS A 227 -13.62 -2.47 -0.81
C LYS A 227 -13.03 -2.77 -2.18
N ILE A 228 -11.87 -3.41 -2.19
CA ILE A 228 -11.14 -3.78 -3.40
C ILE A 228 -11.13 -5.31 -3.50
N ASP A 229 -11.68 -5.85 -4.57
CA ASP A 229 -11.59 -7.27 -4.94
C ASP A 229 -10.57 -7.43 -6.07
N PHE A 230 -9.93 -8.60 -6.13
CA PHE A 230 -8.91 -8.92 -7.14
C PHE A 230 -9.40 -10.05 -8.05
N HIS A 231 -8.84 -10.11 -9.27
CA HIS A 231 -9.07 -11.17 -10.25
C HIS A 231 -10.55 -11.42 -10.63
N PRO A 232 -11.22 -10.47 -11.30
CA PRO A 232 -10.73 -9.16 -11.81
C PRO A 232 -10.77 -8.05 -10.75
N LEU A 233 -10.02 -6.97 -10.99
CA LEU A 233 -10.04 -5.78 -10.12
C LEU A 233 -11.43 -5.13 -10.10
N ARG A 234 -12.07 -5.11 -8.92
CA ARG A 234 -13.34 -4.39 -8.68
C ARG A 234 -13.19 -3.49 -7.45
N VAL A 235 -13.75 -2.29 -7.53
CA VAL A 235 -13.71 -1.31 -6.44
C VAL A 235 -15.11 -0.84 -6.12
N GLN A 236 -15.49 -0.93 -4.85
CA GLN A 236 -16.74 -0.43 -4.32
C GLN A 236 -16.46 0.53 -3.17
N ALA A 237 -16.92 1.77 -3.29
CA ALA A 237 -16.69 2.79 -2.28
C ALA A 237 -17.76 2.75 -1.18
N VAL A 238 -17.36 2.91 0.07
CA VAL A 238 -18.24 2.90 1.25
C VAL A 238 -17.88 4.05 2.19
N ALA A 239 -18.90 4.69 2.78
CA ALA A 239 -18.70 5.76 3.75
C ALA A 239 -18.26 5.19 5.11
N LEU A 240 -17.48 5.97 5.85
CA LEU A 240 -17.21 5.70 7.27
C LEU A 240 -18.30 6.33 8.15
N PRO A 241 -18.50 5.85 9.40
CA PRO A 241 -19.42 6.47 10.34
C PRO A 241 -19.06 7.93 10.59
N ALA A 242 -20.04 8.84 10.56
CA ALA A 242 -19.81 10.28 10.66
C ALA A 242 -19.31 10.73 12.04
N ASP A 243 -19.57 9.93 13.07
CA ASP A 243 -19.11 10.12 14.45
C ASP A 243 -17.72 9.53 14.70
N ALA A 244 -17.05 9.01 13.67
CA ALA A 244 -15.72 8.45 13.75
C ALA A 244 -14.71 9.20 12.87
N ALA A 245 -13.49 9.29 13.37
CA ALA A 245 -12.33 9.81 12.67
C ALA A 245 -11.23 8.74 12.65
N ILE A 246 -10.31 8.88 11.69
CA ILE A 246 -9.18 7.97 11.55
C ILE A 246 -7.93 8.71 11.99
N VAL A 247 -7.20 8.10 12.93
CA VAL A 247 -5.92 8.59 13.42
C VAL A 247 -4.86 7.51 13.17
N VAL A 248 -3.79 7.89 12.50
CA VAL A 248 -2.61 7.05 12.34
C VAL A 248 -1.58 7.42 13.39
N CYS A 249 -1.02 6.41 14.04
CA CYS A 249 0.07 6.56 15.01
C CYS A 249 1.26 5.69 14.56
N ASN A 250 2.43 6.30 14.43
CA ASN A 250 3.65 5.64 13.98
C ASN A 250 4.39 4.99 15.17
N SER A 251 4.72 3.70 15.10
CA SER A 251 5.44 3.00 16.16
C SER A 251 6.90 3.44 16.29
N ARG A 252 7.44 4.10 15.26
CA ARG A 252 8.87 4.45 15.07
C ARG A 252 9.79 3.25 14.82
N VAL A 253 9.24 2.06 14.68
CA VAL A 253 9.96 0.90 14.14
C VAL A 253 9.82 0.92 12.63
N GLU A 254 10.94 0.95 11.91
CA GLU A 254 10.89 0.95 10.45
C GLU A 254 10.44 -0.41 9.91
N ALA A 255 9.34 -0.42 9.16
CA ALA A 255 8.91 -1.56 8.36
C ALA A 255 9.59 -1.51 6.98
N ALA A 256 10.91 -1.65 6.97
CA ALA A 256 11.69 -1.52 5.74
C ALA A 256 11.31 -2.62 4.73
N LYS A 257 11.10 -2.23 3.46
CA LYS A 257 10.94 -3.17 2.33
C LYS A 257 12.29 -3.81 1.90
N ALA A 258 13.28 -3.79 2.77
CA ALA A 258 14.61 -4.39 2.63
C ALA A 258 14.99 -5.11 3.94
N GLY A 259 15.90 -6.09 3.86
CA GLY A 259 16.37 -6.82 5.04
C GLY A 259 15.30 -7.74 5.66
N SER A 260 15.37 -7.92 6.97
CA SER A 260 14.58 -8.93 7.70
C SER A 260 13.06 -8.77 7.57
N ALA A 261 12.55 -7.54 7.53
CA ALA A 261 11.11 -7.28 7.35
C ALA A 261 10.62 -7.69 5.95
N ARG A 262 11.43 -7.48 4.90
CA ARG A 262 11.16 -7.99 3.54
C ARG A 262 11.12 -9.51 3.53
N ASP A 263 12.09 -10.14 4.20
CA ASP A 263 12.18 -11.59 4.22
C ASP A 263 11.03 -12.22 5.01
N GLY A 264 10.61 -11.57 6.11
CA GLY A 264 9.41 -11.90 6.86
C GLY A 264 8.15 -11.80 5.98
N TYR A 265 7.97 -10.68 5.28
CA TYR A 265 6.84 -10.47 4.36
C TYR A 265 6.79 -11.55 3.25
N ASN A 266 7.90 -11.75 2.53
CA ASN A 266 7.95 -12.68 1.41
C ASN A 266 7.80 -14.14 1.87
N ARG A 267 8.26 -14.49 3.09
CA ARG A 267 7.99 -15.79 3.71
C ARG A 267 6.49 -16.03 3.86
N ARG A 268 5.71 -15.02 4.26
CA ARG A 268 4.23 -15.16 4.37
C ARG A 268 3.58 -15.49 3.03
N THR A 269 4.07 -14.90 1.93
CA THR A 269 3.59 -15.23 0.58
C THR A 269 3.95 -16.67 0.16
N VAL A 270 5.11 -17.18 0.58
CA VAL A 270 5.49 -18.60 0.38
C VAL A 270 4.57 -19.52 1.19
N GLU A 271 4.41 -19.26 2.49
CA GLU A 271 3.58 -20.06 3.39
C GLU A 271 2.12 -20.14 2.90
N CYS A 272 1.55 -19.04 2.39
CA CYS A 272 0.18 -19.04 1.87
C CYS A 272 0.03 -19.89 0.60
N ARG A 273 1.00 -19.85 -0.32
CA ARG A 273 0.98 -20.68 -1.54
C ARG A 273 1.14 -22.16 -1.21
N LEU A 274 2.04 -22.49 -0.28
CA LEU A 274 2.17 -23.85 0.24
C LEU A 274 0.88 -24.32 0.91
N ALA A 275 0.23 -23.47 1.71
CA ALA A 275 -1.03 -23.81 2.35
C ALA A 275 -2.13 -24.10 1.32
N ALA A 276 -2.26 -23.27 0.27
CA ALA A 276 -3.22 -23.51 -0.82
C ALA A 276 -2.96 -24.85 -1.53
N ALA A 277 -1.70 -25.14 -1.85
CA ALA A 277 -1.31 -26.39 -2.50
C ALA A 277 -1.57 -27.64 -1.62
N VAL A 278 -1.21 -27.58 -0.33
CA VAL A 278 -1.41 -28.71 0.60
C VAL A 278 -2.90 -28.92 0.89
N LEU A 279 -3.68 -27.85 1.04
CA LEU A 279 -5.14 -27.94 1.21
C LEU A 279 -5.81 -28.60 0.00
N HIS A 280 -5.37 -28.25 -1.20
CA HIS A 280 -5.84 -28.86 -2.45
C HIS A 280 -5.48 -30.36 -2.50
N ALA A 281 -4.21 -30.71 -2.24
CA ALA A 281 -3.71 -32.07 -2.33
C ALA A 281 -4.35 -33.02 -1.30
N ARG A 282 -4.59 -32.53 -0.07
CA ARG A 282 -5.26 -33.30 1.00
C ARG A 282 -6.79 -33.27 0.90
N GLY A 283 -7.35 -32.39 0.07
CA GLY A 283 -8.78 -32.27 -0.17
C GLY A 283 -9.28 -33.27 -1.22
N ALA A 284 -10.57 -33.19 -1.56
CA ALA A 284 -11.17 -33.94 -2.67
C ALA A 284 -10.85 -33.33 -4.06
N GLY A 285 -9.90 -32.40 -4.12
CA GLY A 285 -9.65 -31.49 -5.23
C GLY A 285 -8.85 -32.05 -6.41
N MET A 286 -8.38 -33.31 -6.36
CA MET A 286 -7.47 -33.89 -7.36
C MET A 286 -7.96 -33.89 -8.82
N SER A 287 -9.25 -33.65 -9.08
CA SER A 287 -9.80 -33.53 -10.44
C SER A 287 -9.78 -32.10 -11.01
N LYS A 288 -9.36 -31.10 -10.21
CA LYS A 288 -9.29 -29.68 -10.59
C LYS A 288 -7.82 -29.21 -10.67
N PRO A 289 -7.51 -28.17 -11.46
CA PRO A 289 -6.19 -27.55 -11.42
C PRO A 289 -5.87 -27.04 -10.01
N ALA A 290 -4.63 -27.23 -9.58
CA ALA A 290 -4.18 -26.77 -8.26
C ALA A 290 -4.30 -25.23 -8.16
N PRO A 291 -4.90 -24.70 -7.08
CA PRO A 291 -4.99 -23.26 -6.87
C PRO A 291 -3.61 -22.66 -6.60
N ALA A 292 -3.31 -21.54 -7.24
CA ALA A 292 -2.10 -20.78 -6.97
C ALA A 292 -2.21 -19.96 -5.67
N LEU A 293 -3.44 -19.59 -5.29
CA LEU A 293 -3.74 -18.68 -4.18
C LEU A 293 -4.81 -19.25 -3.24
N LEU A 294 -4.78 -18.84 -1.97
CA LEU A 294 -5.83 -19.21 -1.00
C LEU A 294 -7.23 -18.71 -1.40
N GLY A 295 -7.33 -17.59 -2.12
CA GLY A 295 -8.59 -17.10 -2.66
C GLY A 295 -9.19 -18.01 -3.75
N GLU A 296 -8.34 -18.60 -4.59
CA GLU A 296 -8.77 -19.58 -5.60
C GLU A 296 -9.22 -20.88 -4.93
N TRP A 297 -8.48 -21.34 -3.92
CA TRP A 297 -8.88 -22.50 -3.11
C TRP A 297 -10.23 -22.26 -2.43
N LEU A 298 -10.42 -21.09 -1.79
CA LEU A 298 -11.68 -20.70 -1.17
C LEU A 298 -12.84 -20.76 -2.18
N ALA A 299 -12.66 -20.17 -3.38
CA ALA A 299 -13.69 -20.08 -4.39
C ALA A 299 -14.04 -21.44 -5.03
N ASN A 300 -13.04 -22.29 -5.26
CA ASN A 300 -13.20 -23.49 -6.09
C ASN A 300 -13.52 -24.75 -5.28
N GLU A 301 -13.13 -24.78 -4.01
CA GLU A 301 -13.10 -26.01 -3.21
C GLU A 301 -13.83 -25.89 -1.88
N THR A 302 -14.46 -24.75 -1.59
CA THR A 302 -15.21 -24.55 -0.34
C THR A 302 -16.61 -24.00 -0.61
N ASN A 303 -17.50 -24.17 0.36
CA ASN A 303 -18.85 -23.58 0.37
C ASN A 303 -18.92 -22.31 1.22
N GLY A 304 -17.89 -21.44 1.09
CA GLY A 304 -17.77 -20.20 1.85
C GLY A 304 -16.89 -20.32 3.09
N PHE A 305 -16.79 -19.22 3.84
CA PHE A 305 -15.79 -19.06 4.90
C PHE A 305 -15.86 -20.13 6.00
N ASP A 306 -17.04 -20.55 6.43
CA ASP A 306 -17.16 -21.52 7.52
C ASP A 306 -16.74 -22.94 7.10
N ASP A 307 -17.08 -23.33 5.87
CA ASP A 307 -16.60 -24.59 5.28
C ASP A 307 -15.07 -24.58 5.11
N ALA A 308 -14.52 -23.45 4.66
CA ALA A 308 -13.08 -23.26 4.51
C ALA A 308 -12.33 -23.39 5.84
N LEU A 309 -12.81 -22.75 6.91
CA LEU A 309 -12.19 -22.83 8.23
C LEU A 309 -12.23 -24.26 8.79
N ARG A 310 -13.37 -24.94 8.65
CA ARG A 310 -13.49 -26.36 9.04
C ARG A 310 -12.52 -27.25 8.28
N LYS A 311 -12.32 -27.02 6.97
CA LYS A 311 -11.35 -27.76 6.15
C LYS A 311 -9.91 -27.45 6.56
N ILE A 312 -9.59 -26.20 6.87
CA ILE A 312 -8.27 -25.82 7.40
C ILE A 312 -7.98 -26.59 8.68
N ASP A 313 -8.94 -26.66 9.61
CA ASP A 313 -8.79 -27.40 10.86
C ASP A 313 -8.66 -28.91 10.69
N LEU A 314 -9.30 -29.46 9.65
CA LEU A 314 -9.27 -30.90 9.36
C LEU A 314 -8.00 -31.32 8.60
N LEU A 315 -7.53 -30.50 7.66
CA LEU A 315 -6.51 -30.90 6.68
C LEU A 315 -5.10 -30.41 7.02
N LEU A 316 -4.98 -29.37 7.86
CA LEU A 316 -3.71 -28.83 8.29
C LEU A 316 -3.51 -29.04 9.80
N HIS A 317 -2.32 -29.50 10.20
CA HIS A 317 -1.95 -29.64 11.61
C HIS A 317 -1.35 -28.33 12.15
N GLU A 318 -1.27 -28.24 13.49
CA GLU A 318 -0.56 -27.14 14.16
C GLU A 318 0.96 -27.33 14.07
N GLY A 319 1.71 -26.23 14.03
CA GLY A 319 3.16 -26.24 13.87
C GLY A 319 3.62 -26.15 12.41
N GLY A 320 4.93 -25.98 12.23
CA GLY A 320 5.50 -25.81 10.90
C GLY A 320 5.75 -27.13 10.16
N TYR A 321 5.63 -27.04 8.84
CA TYR A 321 5.77 -28.13 7.88
C TYR A 321 7.20 -28.13 7.32
N PRO A 322 8.03 -29.14 7.61
CA PRO A 322 9.37 -29.25 7.03
C PRO A 322 9.29 -29.67 5.55
N ILE A 323 10.32 -29.40 4.74
CA ILE A 323 10.34 -29.73 3.31
C ILE A 323 10.01 -31.21 3.03
N PRO A 324 10.54 -32.21 3.78
CA PRO A 324 10.19 -33.60 3.54
C PRO A 324 8.69 -33.89 3.65
N GLU A 325 8.00 -33.27 4.61
CA GLU A 325 6.55 -33.43 4.73
C GLU A 325 5.83 -32.76 3.57
N LEU A 326 6.26 -31.56 3.16
CA LEU A 326 5.68 -30.86 2.00
C LEU A 326 5.83 -31.69 0.72
N CYS A 327 7.00 -32.29 0.53
CA CYS A 327 7.29 -33.20 -0.59
C CYS A 327 6.32 -34.40 -0.60
N THR A 328 6.10 -35.04 0.55
CA THR A 328 5.12 -36.13 0.67
C THR A 328 3.70 -35.65 0.44
N ALA A 329 3.31 -34.51 0.99
CA ALA A 329 1.94 -33.99 0.89
C ALA A 329 1.57 -33.57 -0.55
N LEU A 330 2.55 -33.11 -1.32
CA LEU A 330 2.35 -32.59 -2.68
C LEU A 330 2.79 -33.58 -3.77
N ASP A 331 3.35 -34.73 -3.41
CA ASP A 331 3.97 -35.70 -4.33
C ASP A 331 5.03 -35.06 -5.25
N ILE A 332 5.97 -34.31 -4.64
CA ILE A 332 7.04 -33.59 -5.35
C ILE A 332 8.41 -33.82 -4.70
N THR A 333 9.49 -33.49 -5.43
CA THR A 333 10.85 -33.50 -4.87
C THR A 333 11.18 -32.22 -4.10
N ALA A 334 12.24 -32.26 -3.29
CA ALA A 334 12.74 -31.10 -2.57
C ALA A 334 13.18 -29.97 -3.52
N GLU A 335 13.75 -30.32 -4.67
CA GLU A 335 14.11 -29.35 -5.71
C GLU A 335 12.88 -28.65 -6.28
N THR A 336 11.79 -29.37 -6.52
CA THR A 336 10.53 -28.81 -7.00
C THR A 336 9.88 -27.94 -5.92
N ALA A 337 9.85 -28.39 -4.66
CA ALA A 337 9.37 -27.61 -3.54
C ALA A 337 10.13 -26.27 -3.42
N ALA A 338 11.46 -26.33 -3.52
CA ALA A 338 12.33 -25.16 -3.45
C ALA A 338 12.17 -24.22 -4.67
N GLY A 339 12.05 -24.81 -5.87
CA GLY A 339 12.02 -24.08 -7.14
C GLY A 339 10.67 -23.42 -7.46
N VAL A 340 9.56 -24.04 -7.05
CA VAL A 340 8.19 -23.58 -7.35
C VAL A 340 7.58 -22.81 -6.19
N TYR A 341 7.61 -23.40 -4.99
CA TYR A 341 6.87 -22.86 -3.85
C TYR A 341 7.73 -21.95 -2.98
N CYS A 342 8.99 -22.32 -2.72
CA CYS A 342 9.90 -21.55 -1.86
C CYS A 342 10.65 -20.43 -2.60
N LYS A 343 10.11 -19.96 -3.73
CA LYS A 343 10.65 -18.85 -4.53
C LYS A 343 9.62 -17.74 -4.66
N THR A 344 10.02 -16.48 -4.54
CA THR A 344 9.14 -15.34 -4.90
C THR A 344 9.00 -15.21 -6.42
N LYS A 345 8.03 -14.40 -6.88
CA LYS A 345 7.90 -14.03 -8.30
C LYS A 345 9.18 -13.39 -8.86
N ALA A 346 9.88 -12.60 -8.04
CA ALA A 346 11.17 -11.98 -8.39
C ALA A 346 12.33 -12.98 -8.48
N GLY A 347 12.12 -14.21 -8.01
CA GLY A 347 13.10 -15.29 -8.12
C GLY A 347 13.97 -15.51 -6.88
N ASP A 348 13.81 -14.70 -5.84
CA ASP A 348 14.48 -14.92 -4.55
C ASP A 348 13.99 -16.25 -3.94
N ARG A 349 14.94 -17.11 -3.53
CA ARG A 349 14.67 -18.35 -2.82
C ARG A 349 14.62 -18.10 -1.31
N TYR A 350 13.67 -18.73 -0.64
CA TYR A 350 13.47 -18.63 0.81
C TYR A 350 13.72 -19.98 1.44
N PRO A 351 14.77 -20.12 2.27
CA PRO A 351 15.09 -21.39 2.89
C PRO A 351 14.01 -21.82 3.89
N GLU A 352 13.97 -23.12 4.17
CA GLU A 352 13.13 -23.67 5.22
C GLU A 352 13.42 -22.98 6.57
N PRO A 353 12.38 -22.51 7.30
CA PRO A 353 12.55 -22.01 8.65
C PRO A 353 12.97 -23.15 9.60
N SER A 354 13.65 -22.85 10.71
CA SER A 354 14.10 -23.85 11.68
C SER A 354 12.98 -24.70 12.30
N GLY A 355 11.71 -24.27 12.21
CA GLY A 355 10.54 -25.00 12.66
C GLY A 355 9.60 -25.46 11.53
N GLY A 356 10.03 -25.36 10.27
CA GLY A 356 9.17 -25.58 9.10
C GLY A 356 8.29 -24.37 8.74
N PHE A 357 7.49 -24.52 7.69
CA PHE A 357 6.56 -23.49 7.20
C PHE A 357 5.23 -23.53 7.94
N GLU A 358 4.80 -22.42 8.53
CA GLU A 358 3.52 -22.34 9.25
C GLU A 358 2.38 -22.25 8.23
N LEU A 359 1.65 -23.33 7.97
CA LEU A 359 0.58 -23.32 6.95
C LEU A 359 -0.78 -22.98 7.55
N LYS A 360 -1.17 -23.69 8.61
CA LYS A 360 -2.51 -23.60 9.21
C LYS A 360 -2.85 -22.20 9.69
N LYS A 361 -1.95 -21.59 10.47
CA LYS A 361 -2.15 -20.23 10.99
C LYS A 361 -2.30 -19.20 9.87
N ARG A 362 -1.51 -19.31 8.80
CA ARG A 362 -1.56 -18.38 7.66
C ARG A 362 -2.85 -18.52 6.87
N ALA A 363 -3.27 -19.76 6.60
CA ALA A 363 -4.56 -20.01 5.97
C ALA A 363 -5.73 -19.49 6.82
N ARG A 364 -5.73 -19.79 8.14
CA ARG A 364 -6.74 -19.29 9.08
C ARG A 364 -6.81 -17.77 9.10
N HIS A 365 -5.66 -17.09 9.18
CA HIS A 365 -5.61 -15.63 9.11
C HIS A 365 -6.25 -15.12 7.83
N VAL A 366 -5.79 -15.58 6.67
CA VAL A 366 -6.23 -15.08 5.37
C VAL A 366 -7.73 -15.27 5.17
N ILE A 367 -8.28 -16.44 5.51
CA ILE A 367 -9.72 -16.72 5.38
C ILE A 367 -10.55 -15.91 6.38
N THR A 368 -10.12 -15.83 7.65
CA THR A 368 -10.86 -15.04 8.65
C THR A 368 -10.78 -13.53 8.38
N GLU A 369 -9.67 -13.04 7.83
CA GLU A 369 -9.48 -11.64 7.49
C GLU A 369 -10.33 -11.23 6.28
N ALA A 370 -10.38 -12.07 5.24
CA ALA A 370 -11.28 -11.85 4.11
C ALA A 370 -12.76 -11.83 4.54
N ARG A 371 -13.16 -12.70 5.48
CA ARG A 371 -14.48 -12.67 6.10
C ARG A 371 -14.74 -11.35 6.83
N ARG A 372 -13.76 -10.85 7.60
CA ARG A 372 -13.87 -9.57 8.31
C ARG A 372 -14.02 -8.39 7.34
N VAL A 373 -13.36 -8.41 6.19
CA VAL A 373 -13.56 -7.39 5.13
C VAL A 373 -15.00 -7.41 4.61
N ALA A 374 -15.53 -8.59 4.29
CA ALA A 374 -16.93 -8.73 3.83
C ALA A 374 -17.93 -8.23 4.88
N GLN A 375 -17.77 -8.64 6.14
CA GLN A 375 -18.58 -8.19 7.27
C GLN A 375 -18.51 -6.68 7.47
N SER A 376 -17.30 -6.10 7.36
CA SER A 376 -17.11 -4.66 7.52
C SER A 376 -17.81 -3.88 6.41
N PHE A 377 -17.70 -4.34 5.16
CA PHE A 377 -18.36 -3.68 4.03
C PHE A 377 -19.89 -3.75 4.16
N GLU A 378 -20.45 -4.89 4.55
CA GLU A 378 -21.89 -5.00 4.82
C GLU A 378 -22.35 -4.09 5.97
N LEU A 379 -21.61 -4.09 7.08
CA LEU A 379 -21.88 -3.25 8.24
C LEU A 379 -21.90 -1.76 7.87
N LEU A 380 -20.90 -1.30 7.13
CA LEU A 380 -20.77 0.10 6.73
C LEU A 380 -21.80 0.51 5.66
N ASN A 381 -22.29 -0.43 4.83
CA ASN A 381 -23.41 -0.13 3.92
C ASN A 381 -24.76 -0.06 4.66
N ARG A 382 -24.98 -0.89 5.69
CA ARG A 382 -26.21 -0.83 6.51
C ARG A 382 -26.20 0.36 7.47
N MET A 383 -25.00 0.77 7.92
CA MET A 383 -24.75 1.90 8.83
C MET A 383 -25.70 1.94 10.05
N PRO A 384 -25.75 0.88 10.90
CA PRO A 384 -26.53 0.93 12.14
C PRO A 384 -26.00 2.01 13.10
N LYS A 385 -26.80 2.37 14.13
CA LYS A 385 -26.45 3.46 15.07
C LYS A 385 -25.09 3.26 15.77
N ASP A 386 -24.68 2.02 15.98
CA ASP A 386 -23.43 1.63 16.65
C ASP A 386 -22.36 1.12 15.66
N ALA A 387 -22.48 1.48 14.37
CA ALA A 387 -21.58 1.02 13.30
C ALA A 387 -20.09 1.25 13.63
N ALA A 388 -19.72 2.41 14.19
CA ALA A 388 -18.35 2.70 14.58
C ALA A 388 -17.79 1.70 15.60
N ARG A 389 -18.59 1.34 16.62
CA ARG A 389 -18.19 0.38 17.64
C ARG A 389 -18.07 -1.04 17.08
N GLN A 390 -19.04 -1.46 16.26
CA GLN A 390 -19.00 -2.77 15.62
C GLN A 390 -17.83 -2.89 14.64
N PHE A 391 -17.56 -1.85 13.85
CA PHE A 391 -16.43 -1.84 12.93
C PHE A 391 -15.10 -1.83 13.69
N GLY A 392 -15.01 -1.06 14.77
CA GLY A 392 -13.85 -1.07 15.66
C GLY A 392 -13.57 -2.45 16.27
N ALA A 393 -14.60 -3.23 16.60
CA ALA A 393 -14.45 -4.61 17.05
C ALA A 393 -13.85 -5.52 15.96
N LEU A 394 -14.25 -5.36 14.70
CA LEU A 394 -13.66 -6.07 13.56
C LEU A 394 -12.19 -5.69 13.35
N MET A 395 -11.84 -4.41 13.48
CA MET A 395 -10.44 -3.95 13.44
C MET A 395 -9.60 -4.59 14.56
N ASN A 396 -10.15 -4.68 15.77
CA ASN A 396 -9.45 -5.29 16.91
C ASN A 396 -9.20 -6.79 16.68
N ALA A 397 -10.17 -7.51 16.14
CA ALA A 397 -10.03 -8.92 15.78
C ALA A 397 -9.02 -9.13 14.63
N SER A 398 -8.97 -8.21 13.66
CA SER A 398 -7.94 -8.20 12.63
C SER A 398 -6.55 -8.04 13.24
N HIS A 399 -6.33 -7.09 14.15
CA HIS A 399 -5.03 -6.94 14.82
C HIS A 399 -4.60 -8.20 15.56
N GLN A 400 -5.52 -8.81 16.32
CA GLN A 400 -5.25 -10.04 17.05
C GLN A 400 -4.81 -11.15 16.09
N SER A 401 -5.51 -11.34 14.96
CA SER A 401 -5.13 -12.32 13.96
C SER A 401 -3.80 -11.99 13.28
N CYS A 402 -3.51 -10.70 13.01
CA CYS A 402 -2.20 -10.28 12.49
C CYS A 402 -1.05 -10.60 13.48
N ARG A 403 -1.30 -10.44 14.78
CA ARG A 403 -0.31 -10.73 15.83
C ARG A 403 -0.14 -12.22 16.06
N ASP A 404 -1.23 -12.95 16.24
CA ASP A 404 -1.22 -14.33 16.75
C ASP A 404 -1.18 -15.38 15.64
N ASP A 405 -1.95 -15.18 14.55
CA ASP A 405 -2.04 -16.13 13.44
C ASP A 405 -1.07 -15.79 12.31
N TYR A 406 -0.87 -14.50 12.03
CA TYR A 406 0.02 -14.08 10.95
C TYR A 406 1.41 -13.70 11.43
N GLU A 407 1.60 -13.44 12.72
CA GLU A 407 2.90 -13.15 13.33
C GLU A 407 3.64 -12.04 12.56
N ILE A 408 2.94 -10.93 12.32
CA ILE A 408 3.46 -9.71 11.66
C ILE A 408 3.36 -8.47 12.56
N SER A 409 2.96 -8.61 13.82
CA SER A 409 3.03 -7.49 14.78
C SER A 409 4.43 -7.41 15.40
N CYS A 410 4.64 -6.40 16.25
CA CYS A 410 5.80 -6.27 17.13
C CYS A 410 5.38 -5.66 18.47
N ALA A 411 6.26 -5.68 19.46
CA ALA A 411 5.97 -5.17 20.80
C ALA A 411 5.50 -3.70 20.76
N GLU A 412 6.15 -2.88 19.94
CA GLU A 412 5.83 -1.47 19.76
C GLU A 412 4.45 -1.24 19.16
N LEU A 413 4.07 -2.04 18.16
CA LEU A 413 2.73 -1.99 17.58
C LEU A 413 1.66 -2.44 18.59
N ASP A 414 1.93 -3.51 19.34
CA ASP A 414 0.99 -4.05 20.34
C ASP A 414 0.77 -3.06 21.49
N GLU A 415 1.85 -2.42 21.96
CA GLU A 415 1.79 -1.35 22.95
C GLU A 415 1.02 -0.13 22.44
N LEU A 416 1.26 0.28 21.19
CA LEU A 416 0.59 1.43 20.59
C LEU A 416 -0.92 1.16 20.38
N VAL A 417 -1.29 -0.06 19.95
CA VAL A 417 -2.69 -0.49 19.88
C VAL A 417 -3.33 -0.52 21.26
N SER A 418 -2.62 -1.00 22.28
CA SER A 418 -3.10 -0.99 23.67
C SER A 418 -3.34 0.43 24.18
N ALA A 419 -2.39 1.34 23.94
CA ALA A 419 -2.49 2.76 24.29
C ALA A 419 -3.68 3.42 23.57
N ALA A 420 -3.86 3.17 22.27
CA ALA A 420 -4.97 3.71 21.49
C ALA A 420 -6.34 3.25 22.04
N ARG A 421 -6.49 1.96 22.35
CA ARG A 421 -7.75 1.44 22.94
C ARG A 421 -8.04 2.06 24.30
N LYS A 422 -7.02 2.20 25.17
CA LYS A 422 -7.15 2.88 26.47
C LYS A 422 -7.49 4.37 26.32
N ALA A 423 -7.04 5.00 25.24
CA ALA A 423 -7.34 6.39 24.90
C ALA A 423 -8.73 6.60 24.27
N GLY A 424 -9.54 5.54 24.12
CA GLY A 424 -10.93 5.65 23.66
C GLY A 424 -11.18 5.30 22.19
N ALA A 425 -10.20 4.72 21.48
CA ALA A 425 -10.46 4.21 20.12
C ALA A 425 -11.52 3.10 20.15
N PHE A 426 -12.50 3.18 19.23
CA PHE A 426 -13.43 2.08 18.94
C PHE A 426 -12.68 0.82 18.49
N GLY A 427 -11.64 1.00 17.68
CA GLY A 427 -10.78 -0.07 17.20
C GLY A 427 -9.39 0.44 16.83
N ALA A 428 -8.38 -0.41 17.04
CA ALA A 428 -6.99 -0.12 16.75
C ALA A 428 -6.28 -1.39 16.26
N ARG A 429 -5.50 -1.23 15.18
CA ARG A 429 -4.71 -2.30 14.55
C ARG A 429 -3.48 -1.75 13.86
N LEU A 430 -2.48 -2.61 13.62
CA LEU A 430 -1.40 -2.31 12.68
C LEU A 430 -1.95 -2.09 11.26
N THR A 431 -1.21 -1.41 10.39
CA THR A 431 -1.58 -1.24 8.97
C THR A 431 -0.36 -1.42 8.05
N GLY A 432 -0.58 -2.02 6.88
CA GLY A 432 0.49 -2.33 5.93
C GLY A 432 1.20 -3.64 6.26
N ALA A 433 2.45 -3.78 5.82
CA ALA A 433 3.20 -5.04 5.85
C ALA A 433 3.47 -5.63 7.25
N GLY A 434 3.27 -4.87 8.32
CA GLY A 434 3.65 -5.25 9.68
C GLY A 434 5.16 -5.16 9.93
N PHE A 435 5.63 -5.84 10.99
CA PHE A 435 6.99 -5.82 11.52
C PHE A 435 7.49 -4.42 11.93
N GLY A 436 6.56 -3.52 12.21
CA GLY A 436 6.80 -2.10 12.46
C GLY A 436 5.79 -1.22 11.72
N GLY A 437 6.13 0.05 11.57
CA GLY A 437 5.32 1.03 10.85
C GLY A 437 4.22 1.63 11.71
N CYS A 438 3.00 1.68 11.19
CA CYS A 438 1.91 2.42 11.81
C CYS A 438 0.81 1.53 12.37
N THR A 439 0.05 2.10 13.30
CA THR A 439 -1.29 1.69 13.64
C THR A 439 -2.31 2.62 12.98
N VAL A 440 -3.48 2.08 12.68
CA VAL A 440 -4.67 2.83 12.27
C VAL A 440 -5.74 2.66 13.34
N ASN A 441 -6.31 3.80 13.76
CA ASN A 441 -7.18 3.89 14.92
C ASN A 441 -8.49 4.57 14.51
N LEU A 442 -9.61 3.90 14.79
CA LEU A 442 -10.96 4.45 14.64
C LEU A 442 -11.36 5.10 15.96
N VAL A 443 -11.45 6.43 15.97
CA VAL A 443 -11.58 7.26 17.18
C VAL A 443 -12.89 8.05 17.10
N PRO A 444 -13.61 8.31 18.21
CA PRO A 444 -14.71 9.26 18.19
C PRO A 444 -14.28 10.61 17.61
N ALA A 445 -15.02 11.14 16.63
CA ALA A 445 -14.62 12.35 15.92
C ALA A 445 -14.45 13.56 16.85
N ALA A 446 -15.26 13.64 17.91
CA ALA A 446 -15.17 14.68 18.93
C ALA A 446 -13.92 14.58 19.82
N ASP A 447 -13.30 13.40 19.92
CA ASP A 447 -12.25 13.10 20.90
C ASP A 447 -10.85 13.00 20.28
N VAL A 448 -10.67 13.31 18.99
CA VAL A 448 -9.39 13.17 18.28
C VAL A 448 -8.23 13.85 19.02
N ALA A 449 -8.42 15.09 19.47
CA ALA A 449 -7.37 15.83 20.19
C ALA A 449 -7.03 15.19 21.55
N ALA A 450 -8.05 14.75 22.29
CA ALA A 450 -7.87 14.08 23.59
C ALA A 450 -7.17 12.72 23.42
N PHE A 451 -7.58 11.95 22.40
CA PHE A 451 -6.96 10.69 22.00
C PHE A 451 -5.47 10.89 21.69
N MET A 452 -5.13 11.84 20.80
CA MET A 452 -3.74 12.07 20.39
C MET A 452 -2.86 12.48 21.57
N LYS A 453 -3.39 13.30 22.49
CA LYS A 453 -2.70 13.69 23.73
C LYS A 453 -2.48 12.50 24.66
N ALA A 454 -3.48 11.63 24.82
CA ALA A 454 -3.37 10.44 25.67
C ALA A 454 -2.34 9.44 25.11
N VAL A 455 -2.36 9.18 23.80
CA VAL A 455 -1.36 8.31 23.15
C VAL A 455 0.04 8.94 23.22
N ALA A 456 0.16 10.27 23.07
CA ALA A 456 1.42 10.99 23.28
C ALA A 456 2.01 10.77 24.67
N GLY A 457 1.18 10.89 25.71
CA GLY A 457 1.61 10.67 27.09
C GLY A 457 1.94 9.21 27.41
N ALA A 458 1.23 8.25 26.78
CA ALA A 458 1.39 6.82 27.07
C ALA A 458 2.54 6.16 26.29
N TYR A 459 2.80 6.58 25.05
CA TYR A 459 3.73 5.89 24.15
C TYR A 459 4.98 6.73 23.83
N TYR A 460 4.80 7.96 23.33
CA TYR A 460 5.90 8.76 22.78
C TYR A 460 6.70 9.51 23.85
N THR A 461 6.03 10.14 24.82
CA THR A 461 6.68 10.93 25.88
C THR A 461 7.62 10.10 26.74
N PRO A 462 7.24 8.90 27.24
CA PRO A 462 8.13 8.06 28.04
C PRO A 462 9.37 7.58 27.27
N ARG A 463 9.33 7.63 25.93
CA ARG A 463 10.42 7.24 25.02
C ARG A 463 11.27 8.43 24.57
N GLY A 464 11.00 9.65 25.05
CA GLY A 464 11.70 10.86 24.60
C GLY A 464 11.41 11.21 23.14
N MET A 465 10.28 10.75 22.59
CA MET A 465 9.93 10.90 21.18
C MET A 465 8.84 11.96 20.92
N ALA A 466 8.41 12.71 21.94
CA ALA A 466 7.26 13.61 21.85
C ALA A 466 7.38 14.65 20.72
N ASP A 467 8.57 15.23 20.54
CA ASP A 467 8.82 16.32 19.59
C ASP A 467 9.13 15.84 18.17
N LEU A 468 9.16 14.53 17.93
CA LEU A 468 9.45 14.00 16.59
C LEU A 468 8.24 14.24 15.66
N PRO A 469 8.46 14.78 14.44
CA PRO A 469 7.39 15.03 13.48
C PRO A 469 6.76 13.73 13.00
N ASP A 470 5.48 13.74 12.65
CA ASP A 470 4.75 12.57 12.12
C ASP A 470 4.58 11.40 13.11
N ASN A 471 4.61 11.67 14.42
CA ASN A 471 4.20 10.68 15.43
C ASN A 471 2.75 10.24 15.20
N GLN A 472 1.87 11.23 15.06
CA GLN A 472 0.43 11.02 14.98
C GLN A 472 -0.19 12.03 14.03
N PHE A 473 -1.18 11.62 13.25
CA PHE A 473 -1.98 12.54 12.45
C PHE A 473 -3.36 11.96 12.14
N ALA A 474 -4.36 12.83 12.15
CA ALA A 474 -5.71 12.53 11.70
C ALA A 474 -5.88 12.93 10.24
N PHE A 475 -6.74 12.22 9.52
CA PHE A 475 -7.07 12.56 8.14
C PHE A 475 -8.44 12.03 7.74
N SER A 476 -8.98 12.64 6.70
CA SER A 476 -10.16 12.15 5.99
C SER A 476 -9.73 11.40 4.73
N PRO A 477 -10.55 10.45 4.23
CA PRO A 477 -10.28 9.79 2.97
C PRO A 477 -10.15 10.83 1.85
N ALA A 478 -9.08 10.74 1.07
CA ALA A 478 -8.76 11.67 -0.01
C ALA A 478 -9.11 11.09 -1.39
N SER A 479 -9.13 11.95 -2.41
CA SER A 479 -9.21 11.51 -3.80
C SER A 479 -7.95 10.73 -4.22
N GLY A 480 -8.09 9.91 -5.25
CA GLY A 480 -6.98 9.19 -5.88
C GLY A 480 -5.98 10.08 -6.63
N ALA A 481 -5.08 9.41 -7.34
CA ALA A 481 -4.02 10.01 -8.12
C ALA A 481 -4.54 10.74 -9.35
N GLY A 482 -3.82 11.76 -9.80
CA GLY A 482 -4.22 12.54 -10.97
C GLY A 482 -3.27 13.70 -11.30
N VAL A 483 -3.53 14.35 -12.44
CA VAL A 483 -2.86 15.58 -12.85
C VAL A 483 -3.59 16.76 -12.23
N LEU A 484 -2.88 17.56 -11.42
CA LEU A 484 -3.44 18.70 -10.69
C LEU A 484 -3.55 19.96 -11.54
N VAL A 485 -2.53 20.18 -12.36
CA VAL A 485 -2.43 21.34 -13.24
C VAL A 485 -1.83 20.89 -14.54
N THR A 486 -2.55 21.19 -15.62
CA THR A 486 -2.09 21.07 -17.00
C THR A 486 -2.10 22.43 -17.62
#